data_AF-A0A2J8K4P6-F1
#
_entry.id   AF-A0A2J8K4P6-F1
#
_cell.length_a   1.000
_cell.length_b   1.000
_cell.length_c   1.000
_cell.angle_alpha   90.00
_cell.angle_beta   90.00
_cell.angle_gamma   90.00
#
_symmetry.space_group_name_H-M   'P 1'
#
loop_
_entity.id
_entity.type
_entity.pdbx_description
1 polymer ?
#
loop_
_entity_poly.entity_id
_entity_poly.type
_entity_poly.pdbx_seq_one_letter_code
_entity_poly.pdbx_strand_id
1 'polypeptide(L)'
;MKALIVLGLVLLSVTVQGKVFERCELARTLKRLGMDGYRGISLANWMCLAKWESGYNTRATNYNAGDRSTDYGIFQINSRYWCNDGKTPGAVNACHLSCSGKTS
;
A
#
# COMPACT_ATOMS: atom_id res chain seq x y z
N MET A 1 -14.13 36.28 -4.04
CA MET A 1 -13.16 35.72 -3.07
C MET A 1 -13.49 34.30 -2.63
N LYS A 2 -14.69 34.00 -2.11
CA LYS A 2 -15.07 32.62 -1.68
C LYS A 2 -14.94 31.58 -2.80
N ALA A 3 -15.38 31.90 -4.02
CA ALA A 3 -15.27 30.99 -5.17
C ALA A 3 -13.81 30.67 -5.55
N LEU A 4 -12.89 31.64 -5.43
CA LEU A 4 -11.46 31.44 -5.70
C LEU A 4 -10.79 30.58 -4.62
N ILE A 5 -11.23 30.70 -3.37
CA ILE A 5 -10.78 29.87 -2.24
C ILE A 5 -11.26 28.42 -2.41
N VAL A 6 -12.54 28.22 -2.78
CA VAL A 6 -13.09 26.88 -3.04
C VAL A 6 -12.42 26.22 -4.25
N LEU A 7 -12.19 26.97 -5.33
CA LEU A 7 -11.50 26.46 -6.51
C LEU A 7 -10.03 26.10 -6.20
N GLY A 8 -9.36 26.90 -5.37
CA GLY A 8 -8.00 26.60 -4.88
C GLY A 8 -7.94 25.35 -4.00
N LEU A 9 -8.93 25.12 -3.13
CA LEU A 9 -9.03 23.92 -2.29
C LEU A 9 -9.25 22.64 -3.11
N VAL A 10 -10.07 22.69 -4.16
CA VAL A 10 -10.34 21.54 -5.05
C VAL A 10 -9.09 21.16 -5.86
N LEU A 11 -8.30 22.15 -6.30
CA LEU A 11 -7.06 21.92 -7.05
C LEU A 11 -5.92 21.34 -6.19
N LEU A 12 -5.98 21.50 -4.86
CA LEU A 12 -4.97 20.97 -3.92
C LEU A 12 -5.22 19.52 -3.49
N SER A 13 -6.37 18.95 -3.82
CA SER A 13 -6.68 17.55 -3.50
C SER A 13 -6.03 16.57 -4.49
N VAL A 14 -4.73 16.31 -4.33
CA VAL A 14 -4.10 15.12 -4.94
C VAL A 14 -4.59 13.91 -4.15
N THR A 15 -5.70 13.32 -4.57
CA THR A 15 -6.17 12.07 -4.00
C THR A 15 -5.28 10.93 -4.52
N VAL A 16 -4.57 10.23 -3.63
CA VAL A 16 -3.99 8.93 -3.96
C VAL A 16 -5.15 7.96 -4.18
N GLN A 17 -5.56 7.78 -5.44
CA GLN A 17 -6.56 6.79 -5.80
C GLN A 17 -5.92 5.40 -5.75
N GLY A 18 -6.49 4.52 -4.94
CA GLY A 18 -6.18 3.11 -5.03
C GLY A 18 -6.61 2.50 -6.35
N LYS A 19 -5.98 1.39 -6.69
CA LYS A 19 -6.09 0.71 -7.97
C LYS A 19 -6.16 -0.79 -7.76
N VAL A 20 -7.00 -1.46 -8.54
CA VAL A 20 -6.89 -2.91 -8.75
C VAL A 20 -6.10 -3.11 -10.03
N PHE A 21 -4.94 -3.77 -9.94
CA PHE A 21 -4.12 -4.02 -11.13
C PHE A 21 -4.62 -5.22 -11.92
N GLU A 22 -4.53 -5.11 -13.25
CA GLU A 22 -4.56 -6.27 -14.12
C GLU A 22 -3.29 -7.11 -13.94
N ARG A 23 -3.39 -8.44 -14.09
CA ARG A 23 -2.28 -9.38 -13.82
C ARG A 23 -1.00 -9.00 -14.57
N CYS A 24 -1.10 -8.79 -15.88
CA CYS A 24 0.06 -8.47 -16.72
C CYS A 24 0.55 -7.02 -16.53
N GLU A 25 -0.31 -6.13 -16.05
CA GLU A 25 0.09 -4.77 -15.70
C GLU A 25 0.95 -4.76 -14.44
N LEU A 26 0.53 -5.50 -13.40
CA LEU A 26 1.32 -5.63 -12.18
C LEU A 26 2.66 -6.32 -12.47
N ALA A 27 2.67 -7.41 -13.25
CA ALA A 27 3.90 -8.13 -13.59
C ALA A 27 4.93 -7.21 -14.27
N ARG A 28 4.50 -6.39 -15.26
CA ARG A 28 5.37 -5.40 -15.91
C ARG A 28 5.85 -4.34 -14.93
N THR A 29 4.97 -3.88 -14.04
CA THR A 29 5.31 -2.88 -13.01
C THR A 29 6.36 -3.42 -12.04
N LEU A 30 6.16 -4.61 -11.48
CA LEU A 30 7.09 -5.24 -10.54
C LEU A 30 8.44 -5.57 -11.21
N LYS A 31 8.43 -6.05 -12.45
CA LYS A 31 9.66 -6.27 -13.22
C LYS A 31 10.43 -4.96 -13.43
N ARG A 32 9.76 -3.88 -13.81
CA ARG A 32 10.36 -2.54 -13.95
C ARG A 32 10.94 -2.01 -12.63
N LEU A 33 10.32 -2.34 -11.50
CA LEU A 33 10.79 -1.99 -10.15
C LEU A 33 11.91 -2.91 -9.64
N GLY A 34 12.41 -3.84 -10.46
CA GLY A 34 13.53 -4.71 -10.09
C GLY A 34 13.16 -5.87 -9.15
N MET A 35 11.88 -6.22 -9.04
CA MET A 35 11.43 -7.29 -8.15
C MET A 35 11.73 -8.70 -8.70
N ASP A 36 11.95 -8.84 -10.01
CA ASP A 36 12.29 -10.11 -10.65
C ASP A 36 13.71 -10.54 -10.25
N GLY A 37 13.82 -11.51 -9.34
CA GLY A 37 15.10 -11.97 -8.78
C GLY A 37 15.56 -11.20 -7.54
N TYR A 38 14.76 -10.25 -7.03
CA TYR A 38 15.11 -9.51 -5.81
C TYR A 38 15.26 -10.49 -4.64
N ARG A 39 16.45 -10.50 -4.01
CA ARG A 39 16.82 -11.46 -2.96
C ARG A 39 16.62 -12.93 -3.37
N GLY A 40 16.75 -13.25 -4.66
CA GLY A 40 16.54 -14.60 -5.19
C GLY A 40 15.06 -14.99 -5.39
N ILE A 41 14.12 -14.07 -5.21
CA ILE A 41 12.68 -14.33 -5.34
C ILE A 41 12.24 -14.01 -6.78
N SER A 42 11.72 -15.01 -7.48
CA SER A 42 11.23 -14.84 -8.86
C SER A 42 10.01 -13.91 -8.95
N LEU A 43 9.83 -13.26 -10.11
CA LEU A 43 8.63 -12.45 -10.36
C LEU A 43 7.31 -13.23 -10.16
N ALA A 44 7.29 -14.52 -10.49
CA ALA A 44 6.12 -15.37 -10.32
C ALA A 44 5.70 -15.51 -8.85
N ASN A 45 6.66 -15.58 -7.92
CA ASN A 45 6.38 -15.62 -6.49
C ASN A 45 5.75 -14.31 -6.00
N TRP A 46 6.27 -13.16 -6.43
CA TRP A 46 5.67 -11.86 -6.12
C TRP A 46 4.24 -11.72 -6.67
N MET A 47 4.01 -12.21 -7.88
CA MET A 47 2.67 -12.22 -8.48
C MET A 47 1.70 -13.13 -7.73
N CYS A 48 2.16 -14.30 -7.29
CA CYS A 48 1.37 -15.24 -6.48
C CYS A 48 0.99 -14.60 -5.14
N LEU A 49 1.97 -14.01 -4.44
CA LEU A 49 1.74 -13.28 -3.19
C LEU A 49 0.67 -12.20 -3.36
N ALA A 50 0.85 -11.28 -4.31
CA ALA A 50 -0.10 -10.19 -4.53
C ALA A 50 -1.51 -10.68 -4.91
N LYS A 51 -1.63 -11.82 -5.60
CA LYS A 51 -2.92 -12.40 -5.98
C LYS A 51 -3.70 -12.90 -4.78
N TRP A 52 -3.02 -13.55 -3.84
CA TRP A 52 -3.66 -14.21 -2.71
C TRP A 52 -3.84 -13.29 -1.51
N GLU A 53 -2.94 -12.33 -1.32
CA GLU A 53 -3.04 -11.35 -0.24
C GLU A 53 -4.14 -10.32 -0.48
N SER A 54 -4.25 -9.78 -1.69
CA SER A 54 -5.11 -8.62 -1.96
C SER A 54 -5.96 -8.72 -3.23
N GLY A 55 -5.78 -9.77 -4.04
CA GLY A 55 -6.38 -9.81 -5.37
C GLY A 55 -5.89 -8.65 -6.25
N TYR A 56 -4.64 -8.23 -6.10
CA TYR A 56 -4.02 -7.09 -6.78
C TYR A 56 -4.60 -5.70 -6.44
N ASN A 57 -5.36 -5.59 -5.34
CA ASN A 57 -5.97 -4.33 -4.89
C ASN A 57 -5.03 -3.54 -3.97
N THR A 58 -4.58 -2.35 -4.41
CA THR A 58 -3.71 -1.49 -3.60
C THR A 58 -4.39 -0.83 -2.40
N ARG A 59 -5.72 -0.94 -2.29
CA ARG A 59 -6.52 -0.47 -1.14
C ARG A 59 -7.01 -1.58 -0.23
N ALA A 60 -6.60 -2.83 -0.47
CA ALA A 60 -6.96 -3.93 0.42
C ALA A 60 -6.48 -3.63 1.85
N THR A 61 -7.36 -3.82 2.82
CA THR A 61 -7.04 -3.73 4.24
C THR A 61 -7.69 -4.87 4.99
N ASN A 62 -6.97 -5.47 5.92
CA ASN A 62 -7.49 -6.53 6.78
C ASN A 62 -7.16 -6.22 8.24
N TYR A 63 -8.19 -6.20 9.11
CA TYR A 63 -8.00 -5.90 10.54
C TYR A 63 -7.84 -7.19 11.35
N ASN A 64 -6.75 -7.26 12.11
CA ASN A 64 -6.40 -8.42 12.92
C ASN A 64 -6.84 -8.20 14.37
N ALA A 65 -8.00 -8.74 14.75
CA ALA A 65 -8.58 -8.51 16.07
C ALA A 65 -7.71 -9.01 17.24
N GLY A 66 -6.88 -10.05 17.01
CA GLY A 66 -6.06 -10.68 18.05
C GLY A 66 -4.99 -9.76 18.63
N ASP A 67 -4.33 -8.97 17.79
CA ASP A 67 -3.26 -8.04 18.20
C ASP A 67 -3.55 -6.58 17.87
N ARG A 68 -4.74 -6.31 17.31
CA ARG A 68 -5.24 -4.99 16.90
C ARG A 68 -4.39 -4.33 15.81
N SER A 69 -3.59 -5.11 15.08
CA SER A 69 -2.88 -4.64 13.88
C SER A 69 -3.81 -4.60 12.65
N THR A 70 -3.35 -3.98 11.57
CA THR A 70 -4.03 -3.98 10.28
C THR A 70 -3.01 -4.24 9.17
N ASP A 71 -3.36 -5.06 8.20
CA ASP A 71 -2.57 -5.29 7.00
C ASP A 71 -3.00 -4.34 5.88
N TYR A 72 -2.03 -3.79 5.14
CA TYR A 72 -2.26 -2.72 4.18
C TYR A 72 -1.74 -3.02 2.77
N GLY A 73 -2.58 -2.69 1.80
CA GLY A 73 -2.21 -2.58 0.39
C GLY A 73 -1.99 -3.91 -0.31
N ILE A 74 -1.32 -3.84 -1.46
CA ILE A 74 -1.24 -4.95 -2.41
C ILE A 74 -0.51 -6.19 -1.87
N PHE A 75 0.38 -5.99 -0.90
CA PHE A 75 1.15 -7.05 -0.25
C PHE A 75 0.73 -7.29 1.21
N GLN A 76 -0.37 -6.69 1.67
CA GLN A 76 -0.87 -6.84 3.04
C GLN A 76 0.23 -6.61 4.10
N ILE A 77 0.92 -5.47 3.99
CA ILE A 77 2.00 -5.09 4.91
C ILE A 77 1.40 -4.73 6.28
N ASN A 78 1.82 -5.44 7.32
CA ASN A 78 1.28 -5.32 8.67
C ASN A 78 1.79 -4.09 9.44
N SER A 79 0.88 -3.37 10.10
CA SER A 79 1.17 -2.16 10.90
C SER A 79 1.87 -2.40 12.24
N ARG A 80 1.96 -3.64 12.74
CA ARG A 80 2.67 -3.95 13.98
C ARG A 80 4.18 -3.76 13.82
N TYR A 81 4.71 -4.00 12.62
CA TYR A 81 6.15 -4.09 12.37
C TYR A 81 6.67 -3.13 11.30
N TRP A 82 5.91 -2.93 10.23
CA TRP A 82 6.47 -2.39 8.99
C TRP A 82 6.12 -0.93 8.74
N CYS A 83 4.90 -0.50 9.05
CA CYS A 83 4.41 0.85 8.77
C CYS A 83 3.67 1.42 9.98
N ASN A 84 3.56 2.75 10.07
CA ASN A 84 2.82 3.42 11.12
C ASN A 84 1.40 3.80 10.67
N ASP A 85 0.37 3.32 11.39
CA ASP A 85 -1.04 3.69 11.20
C ASP A 85 -1.60 4.56 12.34
N GLY A 86 -0.78 4.87 13.35
CA GLY A 86 -1.14 5.72 14.49
C GLY A 86 -2.07 5.08 15.52
N LYS A 87 -2.49 3.82 15.33
CA LYS A 87 -3.48 3.16 16.19
C LYS A 87 -3.10 1.75 16.65
N THR A 88 -2.11 1.12 16.02
CA THR A 88 -1.65 -0.22 16.39
C THR A 88 -0.82 -0.17 17.69
N PRO A 89 -1.25 -0.83 18.77
CA PRO A 89 -0.54 -0.78 20.05
C PRO A 89 0.88 -1.34 19.93
N GLY A 90 1.86 -0.68 20.57
CA GLY A 90 3.25 -1.13 20.69
C GLY A 90 3.99 -1.35 19.37
N ALA A 91 3.51 -0.79 18.26
CA ALA A 91 4.06 -1.02 16.94
C ALA A 91 5.46 -0.42 16.77
N VAL A 92 6.22 -0.99 15.84
CA VAL A 92 7.44 -0.39 15.29
C VAL A 92 7.22 -0.05 13.81
N ASN A 93 8.07 0.80 13.25
CA ASN A 93 7.94 1.28 11.87
C ASN A 93 9.23 1.03 11.07
N ALA A 94 9.52 -0.24 10.79
CA ALA A 94 10.79 -0.63 10.15
C ALA A 94 10.97 -0.02 8.75
N CYS A 95 9.88 0.21 8.01
CA CYS A 95 9.94 0.85 6.69
C CYS A 95 9.96 2.38 6.75
N HIS A 96 9.81 2.99 7.93
CA HIS A 96 9.77 4.44 8.13
C HIS A 96 8.70 5.16 7.28
N LEU A 97 7.51 4.56 7.14
CA LEU A 97 6.43 5.07 6.28
C LEU A 97 5.08 5.07 7.01
N SER A 98 4.14 5.93 6.57
CA SER A 98 2.74 5.81 6.95
C SER A 98 2.07 4.66 6.19
N CYS A 99 1.27 3.85 6.87
CA CYS A 99 0.49 2.78 6.22
C CYS A 99 -0.51 3.31 5.17
N SER A 100 -0.89 4.59 5.26
CA SER A 100 -1.80 5.23 4.30
C SER A 100 -1.15 5.62 2.97
N GLY A 101 0.16 5.39 2.80
CA GLY A 101 0.90 5.79 1.60
C GLY A 101 1.07 7.31 1.45
N LYS A 102 0.63 8.10 2.45
CA LYS A 102 0.96 9.52 2.55
C LYS A 102 2.41 9.63 3.01
N THR A 103 3.33 9.83 2.08
CA THR A 103 4.63 10.41 2.41
C THR A 103 4.37 11.82 2.94
N SER A 104 4.75 12.08 4.18
CA SER A 104 4.76 13.44 4.74
C SER A 104 5.86 14.27 4.07
#